data_AF-A0A3C1RWW1-F1
#
_entry.id   AF-A0A3C1RWW1-F1
#
_cell.length_a   1.000
_cell.length_b   1.000
_cell.length_c   1.000
_cell.angle_alpha   90.00
_cell.angle_beta   90.00
_cell.angle_gamma   90.00
#
_symmetry.space_group_name_H-M   'P 1'
#
loop_
_entity.id
_entity.type
_entity.pdbx_description
1 polymer ?
#
loop_
_entity_poly.entity_id
_entity_poly.type
_entity_poly.pdbx_seq_one_letter_code
_entity_poly.pdbx_strand_id
1 'polypeptide(L)'
;MCGFFRVGVWCVRFAYAPYDYGGELIMVDNEQLIYPTVDLFLYDLGEGLGELETKIEKNRRDFFTRIYGEKLDTEILNKIKSVEEKDGDYLPLLSGVQPLKQGDGYYYPVKLRDTYGLQIDCSGEIDLNSQNQLSPKPLTSLSESKTLIKNQLNSCEGTIGQSWFVWGLLTSYEQNSLETAKNCYQQINLFPDENWERDLKQTG
;
A
#
# COMPACT_ATOMS: atom_id res chain seq x y z
N MET A 1 -4.56 26.61 -8.23
CA MET A 1 -4.09 26.32 -6.86
C MET A 1 -5.01 25.25 -6.29
N CYS A 2 -4.58 23.98 -6.30
CA CYS A 2 -5.31 22.91 -5.61
C CYS A 2 -4.68 22.76 -4.22
N GLY A 3 -5.42 23.14 -3.18
CA GLY A 3 -5.07 22.77 -1.82
C GLY A 3 -5.49 21.31 -1.62
N PHE A 4 -4.50 20.42 -1.54
CA PHE A 4 -4.74 19.02 -1.17
C PHE A 4 -4.62 18.88 0.34
N PHE A 5 -5.70 18.45 1.00
CA PHE A 5 -5.64 17.97 2.38
C PHE A 5 -5.02 16.57 2.34
N ARG A 6 -3.73 16.43 2.68
CA ARG A 6 -3.12 15.12 2.92
C ARG A 6 -3.64 14.55 4.24
N VAL A 7 -4.71 13.77 4.19
CA VAL A 7 -5.04 12.84 5.26
C VAL A 7 -4.27 11.55 4.97
N GLY A 8 -3.07 11.44 5.53
CA GLY A 8 -2.29 10.22 5.55
C GLY A 8 -2.55 9.48 6.86
N VAL A 9 -3.13 8.29 6.81
CA VAL A 9 -3.19 7.40 7.98
C VAL A 9 -2.11 6.35 7.81
N TRP A 10 -1.43 6.03 8.90
CA TRP A 10 -0.46 4.96 8.93
C TRP A 10 -0.66 4.06 10.14
N CYS A 11 -0.34 2.78 10.00
CA CYS A 11 -0.48 1.79 11.07
C CYS A 11 0.58 0.70 10.90
N VAL A 12 1.04 0.16 12.03
CA VAL A 12 1.98 -0.95 12.09
C VAL A 12 1.35 -2.10 12.85
N ARG A 13 1.34 -3.30 12.26
CA ARG A 13 0.85 -4.50 12.93
C ARG A 13 1.87 -5.62 12.86
N PHE A 14 2.05 -6.29 14.00
CA PHE A 14 2.94 -7.43 14.11
C PHE A 14 2.21 -8.69 14.56
N ALA A 15 2.75 -9.83 14.13
CA ALA A 15 2.47 -11.14 14.70
C ALA A 15 3.80 -11.85 15.00
N TYR A 16 3.76 -12.92 15.80
CA TYR A 16 4.96 -13.69 16.15
C TYR A 16 5.16 -14.88 15.21
N ALA A 17 6.40 -15.15 14.81
CA ALA A 17 6.74 -16.39 14.12
C ALA A 17 6.71 -17.57 15.12
N PRO A 18 6.05 -18.70 14.80
CA PRO A 18 5.80 -19.78 15.77
C PRO A 18 6.98 -20.75 16.01
N TYR A 19 8.22 -20.45 15.60
CA TYR A 19 9.33 -21.42 15.66
C TYR A 19 10.56 -20.92 16.40
N ASP A 20 11.08 -21.80 17.26
CA ASP A 20 12.40 -21.74 17.90
C ASP A 20 13.46 -22.12 16.85
N TYR A 21 14.23 -21.13 16.38
CA TYR A 21 15.30 -21.32 15.41
C TYR A 21 16.51 -21.97 16.12
N GLY A 22 16.40 -23.27 16.39
CA GLY A 22 17.52 -24.17 16.65
C GLY A 22 18.75 -23.56 17.32
N GLY A 23 18.64 -23.10 18.56
CA GLY A 23 19.77 -22.93 19.49
C GLY A 23 20.81 -21.85 19.19
N GLU A 24 20.70 -21.07 18.12
CA GLU A 24 21.48 -19.83 17.98
C GLU A 24 20.71 -18.68 18.63
N LEU A 25 21.37 -17.96 19.54
CA LEU A 25 20.87 -16.71 20.11
C LEU A 25 20.54 -15.76 18.95
N ILE A 26 19.27 -15.68 18.56
CA ILE A 26 18.79 -14.57 17.74
C ILE A 26 18.99 -13.33 18.60
N MET A 27 20.01 -12.54 18.29
CA MET A 27 20.18 -11.23 18.87
C MET A 27 18.89 -10.47 18.61
N VAL A 28 18.22 -10.03 19.68
CA VAL A 28 16.99 -9.26 19.58
C VAL A 28 17.29 -7.97 18.82
N ASP A 29 16.85 -7.92 17.57
CA ASP A 29 17.09 -6.79 16.67
C ASP A 29 15.76 -6.09 16.35
N ASN A 30 15.63 -4.84 16.79
CA ASN A 30 14.45 -4.01 16.51
C ASN A 30 14.51 -3.34 15.12
N GLU A 31 15.55 -3.63 14.33
CA GLU A 31 15.76 -3.15 12.96
C GLU A 31 15.51 -4.22 11.89
N GLN A 32 14.86 -5.34 12.27
CA GLN A 32 14.51 -6.42 11.35
C GLN A 32 13.07 -6.90 11.51
N LEU A 33 12.51 -7.38 10.39
CA LEU A 33 11.22 -8.07 10.33
C LEU A 33 11.30 -9.27 9.38
N ILE A 34 10.51 -10.29 9.65
CA ILE A 34 10.23 -11.35 8.67
C ILE A 34 9.01 -10.91 7.87
N TYR A 35 9.08 -11.00 6.53
CA TYR A 35 8.07 -10.46 5.61
C TYR A 35 7.68 -8.98 5.89
N PRO A 36 8.64 -8.03 5.86
CA PRO A 36 8.28 -6.63 5.88
C PRO A 36 7.49 -6.27 4.62
N THR A 37 6.22 -5.90 4.82
CA THR A 37 5.27 -5.60 3.74
C THR A 37 4.73 -4.18 3.91
N VAL A 38 4.57 -3.49 2.79
CA VAL A 38 3.98 -2.16 2.70
C VAL A 38 2.72 -2.24 1.86
N ASP A 39 1.60 -1.85 2.43
CA ASP A 39 0.35 -1.60 1.73
C ASP A 39 0.12 -0.10 1.53
N LEU A 40 -0.41 0.27 0.36
CA LEU A 40 -0.91 1.59 0.05
C LEU A 40 -2.38 1.49 -0.38
N PHE A 41 -3.25 2.18 0.34
CA PHE A 41 -4.65 2.38 -0.03
C PHE A 41 -4.81 3.81 -0.54
N LEU A 42 -5.28 3.97 -1.78
CA LEU A 42 -5.55 5.26 -2.42
C LEU A 42 -7.04 5.42 -2.68
N TYR A 43 -7.53 6.65 -2.52
CA TYR A 43 -8.92 6.99 -2.75
C TYR A 43 -9.05 8.19 -3.67
N ASP A 44 -9.93 8.06 -4.67
CA ASP A 44 -10.30 9.12 -5.59
C ASP A 44 -11.81 9.24 -5.70
N LEU A 45 -12.31 10.45 -5.91
CA LEU A 45 -13.73 10.62 -6.19
C LEU A 45 -14.01 10.08 -7.59
N GLY A 46 -14.94 9.13 -7.71
CA GLY A 46 -15.45 8.69 -9.00
C GLY A 46 -16.58 9.59 -9.48
N GLU A 47 -17.59 9.77 -8.64
CA GLU A 47 -18.82 10.51 -8.97
C GLU A 47 -19.28 11.40 -7.81
N GLY A 48 -19.19 12.72 -7.97
CA GLY A 48 -19.74 13.66 -7.00
C GLY A 48 -21.24 13.92 -7.19
N LEU A 49 -21.92 14.30 -6.11
CA LEU A 49 -23.33 14.71 -6.16
C LEU A 49 -23.52 15.92 -7.10
N GLY A 50 -24.33 15.73 -8.15
CA GLY A 50 -24.62 16.78 -9.13
C GLY A 50 -23.46 17.09 -10.08
N GLU A 51 -22.43 16.24 -10.14
CA GLU A 51 -21.37 16.38 -11.14
C GLU A 51 -21.88 16.11 -12.56
N LEU A 52 -21.32 16.82 -13.53
CA LEU A 52 -21.60 16.59 -14.94
C LEU A 52 -20.92 15.30 -15.41
N GLU A 53 -21.52 14.61 -16.39
CA GLU A 53 -20.94 13.39 -17.00
C GLU A 53 -19.49 13.61 -17.46
N THR A 54 -19.17 14.79 -18.00
CA THR A 54 -17.79 15.13 -18.43
C THR A 54 -16.78 15.14 -17.29
N LYS A 55 -17.22 15.47 -16.07
CA LYS A 55 -16.39 15.45 -14.87
C LYS A 55 -16.23 14.03 -14.33
N ILE A 56 -17.29 13.22 -14.35
CA ILE A 56 -17.25 11.80 -14.00
C ILE A 56 -16.29 11.05 -14.94
N GLU A 57 -16.39 11.27 -16.25
CA GLU A 57 -15.47 10.70 -17.25
C GLU A 57 -14.02 11.15 -17.03
N LYS A 58 -13.80 12.40 -16.62
CA LYS A 58 -12.47 12.89 -16.25
C LYS A 58 -11.94 12.18 -15.01
N ASN A 59 -12.74 12.05 -13.95
CA ASN A 59 -12.35 11.37 -12.72
C ASN A 59 -11.94 9.91 -12.99
N ARG A 60 -12.74 9.19 -13.80
CA ARG A 60 -12.42 7.83 -14.25
C ARG A 60 -11.08 7.81 -14.98
N ARG A 61 -10.90 8.67 -15.97
CA ARG A 61 -9.64 8.73 -16.73
C ARG A 61 -8.45 9.02 -15.81
N ASP A 62 -8.55 10.00 -14.92
CA ASP A 62 -7.48 10.39 -14.00
C ASP A 62 -7.09 9.20 -13.09
N PHE A 63 -8.07 8.47 -12.54
CA PHE A 63 -7.82 7.25 -11.74
C PHE A 63 -7.07 6.18 -12.54
N PHE A 64 -7.53 5.87 -13.75
CA PHE A 64 -6.94 4.80 -14.56
C PHE A 64 -5.63 5.19 -15.24
N THR A 65 -5.35 6.48 -15.46
CA THR A 65 -4.04 6.95 -15.90
C THR A 65 -2.97 6.61 -14.87
N ARG A 66 -3.31 6.58 -13.57
CA ARG A 66 -2.37 6.14 -12.53
C ARG A 66 -1.93 4.69 -12.68
N ILE A 67 -2.85 3.82 -13.14
CA ILE A 67 -2.61 2.37 -13.29
C ILE A 67 -1.94 2.07 -14.63
N TYR A 68 -2.49 2.61 -15.72
CA TYR A 68 -2.09 2.26 -17.08
C TYR A 68 -1.07 3.23 -17.69
N GLY A 69 -0.92 4.44 -17.16
CA GLY A 69 -0.06 5.48 -17.72
C GLY A 69 -0.40 5.75 -19.18
N GLU A 70 0.63 5.77 -20.03
CA GLU A 70 0.51 5.97 -21.47
C GLU A 70 -0.24 4.84 -22.20
N LYS A 71 -0.40 3.67 -21.56
CA LYS A 71 -1.14 2.54 -22.14
C LYS A 71 -2.65 2.69 -22.00
N LEU A 72 -3.14 3.73 -21.33
CA LEU A 72 -4.58 3.95 -21.19
C LEU A 72 -5.16 4.40 -22.54
N ASP A 73 -6.08 3.61 -23.08
CA ASP A 73 -6.80 3.92 -24.32
C ASP A 73 -8.32 3.87 -24.13
N THR A 74 -9.04 4.20 -25.20
CA THR A 74 -10.51 4.20 -25.22
C THR A 74 -11.10 2.80 -25.07
N GLU A 75 -10.41 1.75 -25.52
CA GLU A 75 -10.91 0.37 -25.41
C GLU A 75 -10.90 -0.09 -23.95
N ILE A 76 -9.81 0.19 -23.22
CA ILE A 76 -9.68 -0.07 -21.79
C ILE A 76 -10.76 0.69 -21.01
N LEU A 77 -10.93 1.99 -21.28
CA LEU A 77 -11.95 2.80 -20.61
C LEU A 77 -13.37 2.28 -20.85
N ASN A 78 -13.69 1.84 -22.06
CA ASN A 78 -15.01 1.26 -22.36
C ASN A 78 -15.24 -0.07 -21.63
N LYS A 79 -14.21 -0.92 -21.53
CA LYS A 79 -14.28 -2.16 -20.75
C LYS A 79 -14.55 -1.87 -19.27
N ILE A 80 -13.83 -0.92 -18.70
CA ILE A 80 -14.04 -0.46 -17.32
C ILE A 80 -15.46 0.06 -17.13
N LYS A 81 -15.94 0.94 -18.02
CA LYS A 81 -17.30 1.50 -17.93
C LYS A 81 -18.37 0.41 -17.92
N SER A 82 -18.21 -0.63 -18.75
CA SER A 82 -19.12 -1.79 -18.75
C SER A 82 -19.11 -2.61 -17.45
N VAL A 83 -17.98 -2.58 -16.71
CA VAL A 83 -17.89 -3.19 -15.37
C VAL A 83 -18.63 -2.32 -14.37
N GLU A 84 -18.44 -1.00 -14.41
CA GLU A 84 -19.07 -0.02 -13.50
C GLU A 84 -20.59 0.07 -13.61
N GLU A 85 -21.17 -0.32 -14.75
CA GLU A 85 -22.63 -0.39 -14.95
C GLU A 85 -23.27 -1.56 -14.18
N LYS A 86 -22.46 -2.47 -13.61
CA LYS A 86 -22.95 -3.55 -12.76
C LYS A 86 -23.30 -2.99 -11.38
N ASP A 87 -24.42 -3.45 -10.83
CA ASP A 87 -24.86 -3.06 -9.50
C ASP A 87 -23.98 -3.71 -8.40
N GLY A 88 -23.63 -2.93 -7.38
CA GLY A 88 -22.81 -3.37 -6.25
C GLY A 88 -22.10 -2.25 -5.51
N ASP A 89 -22.15 -2.31 -4.17
CA ASP A 89 -21.42 -1.37 -3.30
C ASP A 89 -19.89 -1.56 -3.36
N TYR A 90 -19.45 -2.75 -3.74
CA TYR A 90 -18.04 -3.12 -3.90
C TYR A 90 -17.86 -3.80 -5.26
N LEU A 91 -17.11 -3.14 -6.13
CA LEU A 91 -16.96 -3.60 -7.51
C LEU A 91 -15.48 -3.69 -7.90
N PRO A 92 -14.94 -4.91 -8.06
CA PRO A 92 -13.62 -5.11 -8.67
C PRO A 92 -13.58 -4.56 -10.09
N LEU A 93 -12.64 -3.66 -10.36
CA LEU A 93 -12.52 -3.03 -11.69
C LEU A 93 -11.69 -3.87 -12.66
N LEU A 94 -10.91 -4.82 -12.14
CA LEU A 94 -10.12 -5.79 -12.89
C LEU A 94 -10.39 -7.23 -12.44
N SER A 95 -10.05 -8.20 -13.30
CA SER A 95 -10.18 -9.62 -12.98
C SER A 95 -9.08 -10.06 -12.02
N GLY A 96 -9.40 -10.09 -10.72
CA GLY A 96 -8.47 -10.48 -9.68
C GLY A 96 -7.34 -9.48 -9.45
N VAL A 97 -6.41 -9.84 -8.57
CA VAL A 97 -5.24 -9.03 -8.27
C VAL A 97 -4.28 -9.02 -9.45
N GLN A 98 -3.61 -7.88 -9.66
CA GLN A 98 -2.66 -7.70 -10.74
C GLN A 98 -1.24 -7.63 -10.17
N PRO A 99 -0.26 -8.34 -10.73
CA PRO A 99 1.10 -8.30 -10.21
C PRO A 99 1.73 -6.92 -10.40
N LEU A 100 2.63 -6.55 -9.50
CA LEU A 100 3.49 -5.38 -9.69
C LEU A 100 4.44 -5.58 -10.88
N LYS A 101 4.89 -4.46 -11.49
CA LYS A 101 5.90 -4.50 -12.55
C LYS A 101 7.26 -4.98 -12.03
N GLN A 102 7.57 -4.69 -10.77
CA GLN A 102 8.82 -4.99 -10.08
C GLN A 102 8.53 -5.27 -8.60
N GLY A 103 9.32 -6.16 -8.01
CA GLY A 103 9.11 -6.67 -6.65
C GLY A 103 7.98 -7.70 -6.57
N ASP A 104 7.84 -8.26 -5.38
CA ASP A 104 6.74 -9.16 -5.02
C ASP A 104 5.60 -8.35 -4.40
N GLY A 105 4.41 -8.57 -4.91
CA GLY A 105 3.23 -7.80 -4.54
C GLY A 105 2.21 -7.70 -5.67
N TYR A 106 1.13 -7.00 -5.37
CA TYR A 106 0.03 -6.83 -6.30
C TYR A 106 -0.67 -5.48 -6.14
N TYR A 107 -1.51 -5.13 -7.11
CA TYR A 107 -2.46 -4.04 -6.98
C TYR A 107 -3.88 -4.51 -7.33
N TYR A 108 -4.86 -3.85 -6.74
CA TYR A 108 -6.26 -4.22 -6.88
C TYR A 108 -7.16 -2.97 -6.87
N PRO A 109 -7.64 -2.53 -8.04
CA PRO A 109 -8.55 -1.40 -8.15
C PRO A 109 -10.00 -1.84 -7.96
N VAL A 110 -10.74 -1.04 -7.21
CA VAL A 110 -12.16 -1.25 -6.90
C VAL A 110 -12.93 0.05 -7.03
N LYS A 111 -14.23 -0.03 -7.30
CA LYS A 111 -15.18 1.06 -7.10
C LYS A 111 -16.01 0.75 -5.86
N LEU A 112 -16.01 1.70 -4.93
CA LEU A 112 -16.76 1.72 -3.69
C LEU A 112 -17.83 2.79 -3.82
N ARG A 113 -19.00 2.43 -4.36
CA ARG A 113 -20.09 3.36 -4.69
C ARG A 113 -19.59 4.52 -5.57
N ASP A 114 -19.48 5.72 -5.01
CA ASP A 114 -19.07 6.96 -5.67
C ASP A 114 -17.55 7.20 -5.67
N THR A 115 -16.78 6.31 -5.04
CA THR A 115 -15.35 6.47 -4.80
C THR A 115 -14.58 5.34 -5.50
N TYR A 116 -13.44 5.67 -6.09
CA TYR A 116 -12.47 4.67 -6.53
C TYR A 116 -11.48 4.37 -5.40
N GLY A 117 -11.21 3.09 -5.20
CA GLY A 117 -10.18 2.59 -4.30
C GLY A 117 -9.09 1.86 -5.07
N LEU A 118 -7.83 2.03 -4.67
CA LEU A 118 -6.71 1.24 -5.18
C LEU A 118 -5.90 0.74 -3.99
N GLN A 119 -5.87 -0.58 -3.82
CA GLN A 119 -4.91 -1.24 -2.91
C GLN A 119 -3.65 -1.59 -3.70
N ILE A 120 -2.49 -1.37 -3.09
CA ILE A 120 -1.21 -1.89 -3.55
C ILE A 120 -0.52 -2.55 -2.37
N ASP A 121 -0.14 -3.81 -2.50
CA ASP A 121 0.67 -4.57 -1.55
C ASP A 121 2.07 -4.76 -2.15
N CYS A 122 3.13 -4.56 -1.36
CA CYS A 122 4.49 -4.85 -1.76
C CYS A 122 5.34 -5.36 -0.60
N SER A 123 5.91 -6.56 -0.78
CA SER A 123 6.77 -7.25 0.18
C SER A 123 8.27 -7.18 -0.19
N GLY A 124 8.62 -6.27 -1.09
CA GLY A 124 9.96 -6.13 -1.67
C GLY A 124 10.32 -7.33 -2.56
N GLU A 125 11.60 -7.64 -2.73
CA GLU A 125 12.01 -8.87 -3.42
C GLU A 125 11.98 -10.05 -2.45
N ILE A 126 11.10 -11.04 -2.66
CA ILE A 126 11.06 -12.26 -1.86
C ILE A 126 12.07 -13.27 -2.40
N ASP A 127 12.83 -13.89 -1.51
CA ASP A 127 13.67 -15.04 -1.85
C ASP A 127 12.76 -16.26 -2.08
N LEU A 128 12.78 -16.78 -3.31
CA LEU A 128 12.01 -17.96 -3.70
C LEU A 128 12.57 -19.26 -3.12
N ASN A 129 13.76 -19.21 -2.49
CA ASN A 129 14.28 -20.33 -1.72
C ASN A 129 13.44 -20.52 -0.44
N SER A 130 12.74 -21.65 -0.38
CA SER A 130 11.87 -22.02 0.73
C SER A 130 12.59 -22.06 2.09
N GLN A 131 13.92 -22.24 2.10
CA GLN A 131 14.73 -22.20 3.33
C GLN A 131 14.94 -20.77 3.86
N ASN A 132 14.86 -19.77 3.00
CA ASN A 132 15.10 -18.36 3.33
C ASN A 132 13.81 -17.55 3.42
N GLN A 133 12.65 -18.17 3.20
CA GLN A 133 11.36 -17.49 3.21
C GLN A 133 11.08 -16.78 4.54
N LEU A 134 11.55 -17.38 5.65
CA LEU A 134 11.43 -16.83 7.00
C LEU A 134 12.68 -16.09 7.49
N SER A 135 13.61 -15.76 6.59
CA SER A 135 14.79 -15.00 6.97
C SER A 135 14.40 -13.55 7.30
N PRO A 136 14.82 -13.03 8.46
CA PRO A 136 14.64 -11.62 8.79
C PRO A 136 15.28 -10.72 7.72
N LYS A 137 14.57 -9.65 7.37
CA LYS A 137 15.02 -8.60 6.47
C LYS A 137 15.20 -7.29 7.25
N PRO A 138 16.21 -6.48 6.89
CA PRO A 138 16.40 -5.16 7.50
C PRO A 138 15.22 -4.24 7.17
N LEU A 139 14.85 -3.37 8.10
CA LEU A 139 13.77 -2.40 7.89
C LEU A 139 14.02 -1.42 6.73
N THR A 140 15.26 -1.30 6.25
CA THR A 140 15.59 -0.53 5.04
C THR A 140 14.83 -1.05 3.80
N SER A 141 14.42 -2.33 3.79
CA SER A 141 13.60 -2.89 2.70
C SER A 141 12.22 -2.23 2.59
N LEU A 142 11.71 -1.59 3.65
CA LEU A 142 10.45 -0.82 3.60
C LEU A 142 10.55 0.39 2.67
N SER A 143 11.71 1.06 2.65
CA SER A 143 11.99 2.17 1.72
C SER A 143 12.04 1.70 0.27
N GLU A 144 12.55 0.49 0.04
CA GLU A 144 12.57 -0.16 -1.28
C GLU A 144 11.13 -0.47 -1.74
N SER A 145 10.33 -1.14 -0.90
CA SER A 145 8.90 -1.42 -1.19
C SER A 145 8.12 -0.15 -1.51
N LYS A 146 8.30 0.92 -0.72
CA LYS A 146 7.69 2.23 -1.00
C LYS A 146 8.10 2.79 -2.37
N THR A 147 9.36 2.63 -2.76
CA THR A 147 9.86 3.08 -4.06
C THR A 147 9.22 2.30 -5.20
N LEU A 148 9.12 0.97 -5.05
CA LEU A 148 8.45 0.09 -6.01
C LEU A 148 6.97 0.47 -6.19
N ILE A 149 6.25 0.73 -5.09
CA ILE A 149 4.87 1.21 -5.11
C ILE A 149 4.75 2.54 -5.87
N LYS A 150 5.63 3.52 -5.58
CA LYS A 150 5.62 4.82 -6.27
C LYS A 150 5.88 4.70 -7.78
N ASN A 151 6.79 3.80 -8.15
CA ASN A 151 7.10 3.51 -9.55
C ASN A 151 5.92 2.83 -10.27
N GLN A 152 5.16 1.97 -9.58
CA GLN A 152 3.95 1.36 -10.11
C GLN A 152 2.90 2.43 -10.47
N LEU A 153 2.74 3.45 -9.62
CA LEU A 153 1.74 4.51 -9.74
C LEU A 153 2.08 5.64 -10.72
N ASN A 154 3.19 5.54 -11.45
CA ASN A 154 3.71 6.65 -12.26
C ASN A 154 3.84 7.97 -11.45
N SER A 155 4.13 7.87 -10.14
CA SER A 155 4.22 9.02 -9.21
C SER A 155 2.96 9.88 -9.04
N CYS A 156 1.75 9.39 -9.37
CA CYS A 156 0.53 10.14 -9.08
C CYS A 156 -0.05 9.80 -7.70
N GLU A 157 -0.44 10.82 -6.94
CA GLU A 157 -1.10 10.67 -5.63
C GLU A 157 -2.63 10.52 -5.77
N GLY A 158 -3.29 10.01 -4.72
CA GLY A 158 -4.74 9.97 -4.60
C GLY A 158 -5.31 11.38 -4.34
N THR A 159 -6.50 11.66 -4.84
CA THR A 159 -7.10 13.00 -4.78
C THR A 159 -7.91 13.25 -3.52
N ILE A 160 -8.51 12.20 -2.93
CA ILE A 160 -9.23 12.30 -1.65
C ILE A 160 -8.27 12.07 -0.49
N GLY A 161 -7.43 11.04 -0.61
CA GLY A 161 -6.50 10.66 0.45
C GLY A 161 -5.81 9.34 0.19
N GLN A 162 -4.92 8.99 1.11
CA GLN A 162 -4.18 7.74 1.03
C GLN A 162 -3.83 7.24 2.44
N SER A 163 -3.70 5.93 2.60
CA SER A 163 -3.23 5.31 3.83
C SER A 163 -2.10 4.35 3.52
N TRP A 164 -1.04 4.40 4.32
CA TRP A 164 0.11 3.52 4.20
C TRP A 164 0.14 2.57 5.39
N PHE A 165 0.25 1.29 5.16
CA PHE A 165 0.23 0.30 6.24
C PHE A 165 1.50 -0.55 6.14
N VAL A 166 2.17 -0.72 7.27
CA VAL A 166 3.39 -1.54 7.35
C VAL A 166 3.09 -2.72 8.25
N TRP A 167 3.48 -3.91 7.84
CA TRP A 167 3.33 -5.09 8.68
C TRP A 167 4.44 -6.10 8.43
N GLY A 168 4.57 -7.04 9.35
CA GLY A 168 5.54 -8.12 9.29
C GLY A 168 5.49 -8.97 10.56
N LEU A 169 6.34 -9.99 10.61
CA LEU A 169 6.50 -10.80 11.81
C LEU A 169 7.74 -10.35 12.59
N LEU A 170 7.60 -10.32 13.92
CA LEU A 170 8.74 -10.14 14.80
C LEU A 170 9.63 -11.39 14.75
N THR A 171 10.94 -11.18 14.87
CA THR A 171 11.96 -12.23 14.85
C THR A 171 11.98 -13.04 16.15
N SER A 172 11.47 -12.48 17.24
CA SER A 172 11.35 -13.16 18.54
C SER A 172 10.25 -12.54 19.41
N TYR A 173 9.88 -13.23 20.50
CA TYR A 173 8.96 -12.69 21.51
C TYR A 173 9.58 -11.58 22.35
N GLU A 174 10.92 -11.49 22.38
CA GLU A 174 11.68 -10.48 23.12
C GLU A 174 11.84 -9.17 22.33
N GLN A 175 11.58 -9.20 21.02
CA GLN A 175 11.63 -8.01 20.17
C GLN A 175 10.59 -6.97 20.62
N ASN A 176 11.05 -5.73 20.82
CA ASN A 176 10.19 -4.67 21.32
C ASN A 176 9.33 -4.11 20.18
N SER A 177 8.06 -4.50 20.16
CA SER A 177 7.11 -4.09 19.10
C SER A 177 6.95 -2.57 18.97
N LEU A 178 7.03 -1.81 20.08
CA LEU A 178 6.90 -0.35 20.04
C LEU A 178 8.15 0.28 19.40
N GLU A 179 9.33 -0.19 19.78
CA GLU A 179 10.59 0.29 19.19
C GLU A 179 10.69 -0.11 17.71
N THR A 180 10.33 -1.36 17.37
CA THR A 180 10.27 -1.80 15.97
C THR A 180 9.28 -0.97 15.16
N ALA A 181 8.10 -0.63 15.69
CA ALA A 181 7.14 0.24 15.00
C ALA A 181 7.71 1.66 14.77
N LYS A 182 8.41 2.21 15.76
CA LYS A 182 9.10 3.50 15.64
C LYS A 182 10.21 3.45 14.58
N ASN A 183 10.99 2.38 14.54
CA ASN A 183 12.02 2.20 13.52
C ASN A 183 11.40 2.03 12.13
N CYS A 184 10.28 1.29 12.01
CA CYS A 184 9.54 1.16 10.75
C CYS A 184 9.08 2.54 10.24
N TYR A 185 8.52 3.37 11.12
CA TYR A 185 8.06 4.72 10.80
C TYR A 185 9.16 5.58 10.17
N GLN A 186 10.34 5.59 10.79
CA GLN A 186 11.51 6.32 10.32
C GLN A 186 12.04 5.76 8.99
N GLN A 187 12.08 4.43 8.86
CA GLN A 187 12.62 3.78 7.67
C GLN A 187 11.71 3.93 6.45
N ILE A 188 10.38 3.93 6.63
CA ILE A 188 9.46 4.19 5.52
C ILE A 188 9.44 5.67 5.12
N ASN A 189 9.77 6.59 6.05
CA ASN A 189 9.95 8.03 5.82
C ASN A 189 8.82 8.65 4.96
N LEU A 190 7.56 8.40 5.35
CA LEU A 190 6.40 8.78 4.53
C LEU A 190 6.21 10.30 4.43
N PHE A 191 6.62 11.04 5.46
CA PHE A 191 6.41 12.47 5.59
C PHE A 191 7.74 13.19 5.81
N PRO A 192 8.00 14.32 5.14
CA PRO A 192 9.28 15.03 5.25
C PRO A 192 9.54 15.59 6.65
N ASP A 193 8.49 15.90 7.40
CA ASP A 193 8.56 16.40 8.78
C ASP A 193 8.10 15.31 9.77
N GLU A 194 8.56 14.08 9.57
CA GLU A 194 8.22 12.94 10.43
C GLU A 194 8.54 13.24 11.90
N ASN A 195 7.56 12.97 12.77
CA ASN A 195 7.73 13.14 14.21
C ASN A 195 6.89 12.09 14.93
N TRP A 196 7.59 11.10 15.48
CA TRP A 196 6.97 9.95 16.13
C TRP A 196 6.00 10.37 17.24
N GLU A 197 6.43 11.28 18.13
CA GLU A 197 5.65 11.70 19.29
C GLU A 197 4.36 12.43 18.90
N ARG A 198 4.40 13.22 17.81
CA ARG A 198 3.23 13.93 17.26
C ARG A 198 2.30 12.99 16.49
N ASP A 199 2.86 12.07 15.71
CA ASP A 199 2.12 11.27 14.74
C ASP A 199 1.61 9.96 15.32
N LEU A 200 2.14 9.52 16.47
CA LEU A 200 1.61 8.42 17.24
C LEU A 200 0.24 8.79 17.82
N LYS A 201 -0.82 8.35 17.14
CA LYS A 201 -2.18 8.38 17.66
C LYS A 201 -2.46 7.05 18.35
N GLN A 202 -2.04 6.90 19.60
CA GLN A 202 -2.49 5.79 20.44
C GLN A 202 -4.01 5.91 20.65
N THR A 203 -4.79 5.12 19.93
CA THR A 203 -6.09 4.68 20.44
C THR A 203 -5.85 3.33 21.10
N GLY A 204 -6.00 3.28 22.43
CA GLY A 204 -5.93 2.06 23.21
C GLY A 204 -6.95 1.02 22.79
#